data_AF-A0A6N1WZD0-F1
#
_entry.id   AF-A0A6N1WZD0-F1
#
_cell.length_a   1.000
_cell.length_b   1.000
_cell.length_c   1.000
_cell.angle_alpha   90.00
_cell.angle_beta   90.00
_cell.angle_gamma   90.00
#
_symmetry.space_group_name_H-M   'P 1'
#
loop_
_entity.id
_entity.type
_entity.pdbx_description
1 polymer ?
#
loop_
_entity_poly.entity_id
_entity_poly.type
_entity_poly.pdbx_seq_one_letter_code
_entity_poly.pdbx_strand_id
1 'polypeptide(L)'
;MPAVRTNARHTGQTRRPPEDAKASSLRAQVLMAASRRCADMQDSQPARDEMEREVMATPPELLADLLIALSTVRVLRTEFFPTTTCWR
;
A
#
# COMPACT_ATOMS: atom_id res chain seq x y z
N MET A 1 31.87 -40.96 32.85
CA MET A 1 31.22 -41.16 31.53
C MET A 1 30.32 -39.96 31.27
N PRO A 2 30.62 -39.14 30.24
CA PRO A 2 30.04 -37.80 30.06
C PRO A 2 28.79 -37.83 29.16
N ALA A 3 27.82 -36.96 29.41
CA ALA A 3 26.78 -36.63 28.45
C ALA A 3 26.86 -35.13 28.13
N VAL A 4 27.64 -34.83 27.11
CA VAL A 4 27.68 -33.54 26.41
C VAL A 4 26.28 -33.26 25.87
N ARG A 5 25.60 -32.25 26.41
CA ARG A 5 24.43 -31.65 25.74
C ARG A 5 24.92 -30.44 24.97
N THR A 6 25.02 -30.63 23.67
CA THR A 6 25.32 -29.64 22.64
C THR A 6 24.31 -28.49 22.70
N ASN A 7 24.77 -27.30 23.06
CA ASN A 7 24.03 -26.06 22.83
C ASN A 7 23.93 -25.84 21.32
N ALA A 8 22.77 -26.17 20.75
CA ALA A 8 22.41 -25.83 19.39
C ALA A 8 22.41 -24.29 19.26
N ARG A 9 23.38 -23.80 18.49
CA ARG A 9 23.50 -22.42 18.02
C ARG A 9 22.17 -21.97 17.44
N HIS A 10 21.48 -21.06 18.12
CA HIS A 10 20.49 -20.21 17.47
C HIS A 10 21.24 -19.20 16.61
N THR A 11 21.65 -19.62 15.42
CA THR A 11 21.85 -18.67 14.32
C THR A 11 20.48 -18.10 14.00
N GLY A 12 20.21 -16.89 14.49
CA GLY A 12 19.11 -16.07 14.03
C GLY A 12 19.23 -15.88 12.53
N GLN A 13 18.54 -16.73 11.78
CA GLN A 13 18.24 -16.45 10.39
C GLN A 13 17.27 -15.27 10.42
N THR A 14 17.82 -14.07 10.31
CA THR A 14 17.09 -12.91 9.79
C THR A 14 16.75 -13.25 8.35
N ARG A 15 15.68 -14.04 8.16
CA ARG A 15 15.12 -14.40 6.86
C ARG A 15 14.52 -13.11 6.31
N ARG A 16 15.38 -12.27 5.73
CA ARG A 16 14.98 -11.17 4.87
C ARG A 16 14.02 -11.81 3.87
N PRO A 17 12.72 -11.45 3.87
CA PRO A 17 11.81 -12.01 2.89
C PRO A 17 12.41 -11.73 1.52
N PRO A 18 12.33 -12.68 0.57
CA PRO A 18 12.81 -12.45 -0.78
C PRO A 18 12.23 -11.13 -1.26
N GLU A 19 13.03 -10.30 -1.93
CA GLU A 19 12.64 -8.94 -2.31
C GLU A 19 11.34 -8.96 -3.13
N ASP A 20 11.07 -10.05 -3.84
CA ASP A 20 9.80 -10.37 -4.52
C ASP A 20 8.59 -10.49 -3.59
N ALA A 21 8.74 -11.10 -2.41
CA ALA A 21 7.67 -11.19 -1.41
C ALA A 21 7.38 -9.82 -0.77
N LYS A 22 8.42 -9.00 -0.58
CA LYS A 22 8.26 -7.63 -0.10
C LYS A 22 7.59 -6.75 -1.16
N ALA A 23 8.00 -6.87 -2.43
CA ALA A 23 7.36 -6.17 -3.55
C ALA A 23 5.90 -6.60 -3.74
N SER A 24 5.60 -7.90 -3.60
CA SER A 24 4.23 -8.44 -3.62
C SER A 24 3.37 -7.87 -2.48
N SER A 25 3.93 -7.82 -1.26
CA SER A 25 3.26 -7.19 -0.10
C SER A 25 3.04 -5.68 -0.29
N LEU A 26 3.97 -4.99 -0.94
CA LEU A 26 3.88 -3.55 -1.20
C LEU A 26 2.84 -3.25 -2.30
N ARG A 27 2.77 -4.06 -3.36
CA ARG A 27 1.70 -3.97 -4.36
C ARG A 27 0.33 -4.13 -3.75
N ALA A 28 0.15 -5.12 -2.87
CA ALA A 28 -1.13 -5.32 -2.18
C ALA A 28 -1.54 -4.07 -1.37
N GLN A 29 -0.59 -3.43 -0.69
CA GLN A 29 -0.84 -2.18 0.04
C GLN A 29 -1.22 -1.02 -0.90
N VAL A 30 -0.52 -0.87 -2.02
CA VAL A 30 -0.85 0.13 -3.05
C VAL A 30 -2.25 -0.08 -3.61
N LEU A 31 -2.62 -1.32 -3.95
CA LEU A 31 -3.95 -1.65 -4.47
C LEU A 31 -5.06 -1.36 -3.45
N MET A 32 -4.83 -1.68 -2.17
CA MET A 32 -5.78 -1.33 -1.12
C MET A 32 -5.94 0.19 -0.97
N ALA A 33 -4.84 0.95 -1.01
CA ALA A 33 -4.87 2.40 -0.94
C ALA A 33 -5.56 3.03 -2.16
N ALA A 34 -5.27 2.53 -3.37
CA ALA A 34 -5.89 2.97 -4.61
C ALA A 34 -7.40 2.66 -4.62
N SER A 35 -7.80 1.44 -4.26
CA SER A 35 -9.20 1.02 -4.18
C SER A 35 -9.98 1.86 -3.16
N ARG A 36 -9.36 2.19 -2.02
CA ARG A 36 -9.96 3.08 -1.02
C ARG A 36 -10.16 4.49 -1.57
N ARG A 37 -9.16 5.05 -2.26
CA ARG A 37 -9.27 6.36 -2.89
C ARG A 37 -10.39 6.39 -3.94
N CYS A 38 -10.47 5.38 -4.80
CA CYS A 38 -11.53 5.29 -5.79
C CYS A 38 -12.92 5.22 -5.13
N ALA A 39 -13.05 4.50 -4.01
CA ALA A 39 -14.30 4.48 -3.24
C ALA A 39 -14.62 5.86 -2.63
N ASP A 40 -13.62 6.55 -2.09
CA ASP A 40 -13.79 7.89 -1.50
C ASP A 40 -14.17 8.95 -2.56
N MET A 41 -13.66 8.82 -3.80
CA MET A 41 -13.99 9.69 -4.94
C MET A 41 -15.22 9.24 -5.75
N GLN A 42 -15.81 8.09 -5.43
CA GLN A 42 -16.91 7.46 -6.18
C GLN A 42 -16.56 7.19 -7.65
N ASP A 43 -15.32 6.80 -7.92
CA ASP A 43 -14.88 6.43 -9.25
C ASP A 43 -15.66 5.21 -9.78
N SER A 44 -15.87 5.19 -11.10
CA SER A 44 -16.56 4.09 -11.78
C SER A 44 -15.70 2.82 -11.81
N GLN A 45 -16.34 1.66 -11.98
CA GLN A 45 -15.61 0.37 -12.08
C GLN A 45 -14.50 0.37 -13.16
N PRO A 46 -14.73 0.89 -14.38
CA PRO A 46 -13.68 0.97 -15.38
C PRO A 46 -12.44 1.77 -14.93
N ALA A 47 -12.63 2.87 -14.19
CA ALA A 47 -11.53 3.66 -13.67
C ALA A 47 -10.73 2.91 -12.59
N ARG A 48 -11.39 2.04 -11.81
CA ARG A 48 -10.74 1.17 -10.83
C ARG A 48 -9.91 0.08 -11.51
N ASP A 49 -10.44 -0.52 -12.58
CA ASP A 49 -9.74 -1.55 -13.34
C ASP A 49 -8.50 -1.00 -14.06
N GLU A 50 -8.60 0.22 -14.59
CA GLU A 50 -7.48 0.94 -15.19
C GLU A 50 -6.40 1.25 -14.14
N MET A 51 -6.80 1.76 -12.98
CA MET A 51 -5.90 2.01 -11.85
C MET A 51 -5.19 0.73 -11.37
N GLU A 52 -5.89 -0.40 -11.28
CA GLU A 52 -5.27 -1.69 -10.92
C GLU A 52 -4.23 -2.11 -11.96
N ARG A 53 -4.53 -1.96 -13.25
CA ARG A 53 -3.57 -2.24 -14.33
C ARG A 53 -2.32 -1.38 -14.22
N GLU A 54 -2.46 -0.09 -13.93
CA GLU A 54 -1.33 0.83 -13.76
C GLU A 54 -0.46 0.43 -12.55
N VAL A 55 -1.06 0.08 -11.42
CA VAL A 55 -0.33 -0.39 -10.23
C VAL A 55 0.44 -1.68 -10.51
N MET A 56 -0.14 -2.61 -11.27
CA MET A 56 0.53 -3.85 -11.66
C MET A 56 1.67 -3.62 -12.66
N ALA A 57 1.51 -2.66 -13.57
CA ALA A 57 2.55 -2.25 -14.51
C ALA A 57 3.68 -1.42 -13.86
N THR A 58 3.43 -0.88 -12.66
CA THR A 58 4.40 -0.04 -11.95
C THR A 58 5.62 -0.87 -11.49
N PRO A 59 6.85 -0.39 -11.79
CA PRO A 59 8.08 -1.00 -11.29
C PRO A 59 8.13 -1.04 -9.75
N PRO A 60 8.65 -2.12 -9.15
CA PRO A 60 8.63 -2.30 -7.69
C PRO A 60 9.33 -1.19 -6.90
N GLU A 61 10.34 -0.55 -7.48
CA GLU A 61 11.06 0.58 -6.91
C GLU A 61 10.20 1.84 -6.72
N LEU A 62 9.15 2.03 -7.53
CA LEU A 62 8.24 3.19 -7.46
C LEU A 62 7.01 2.94 -6.59
N LEU A 63 6.76 1.70 -6.18
CA LEU A 63 5.56 1.33 -5.40
C LEU A 63 5.52 2.01 -4.03
N ALA A 64 6.68 2.26 -3.41
CA ALA A 64 6.75 2.93 -2.12
C ALA A 64 6.31 4.40 -2.23
N ASP A 65 6.79 5.10 -3.26
CA ASP A 65 6.42 6.49 -3.53
C ASP A 65 4.95 6.59 -3.95
N LEU A 66 4.47 5.64 -4.76
CA LEU A 66 3.06 5.56 -5.16
C LEU A 66 2.14 5.35 -3.95
N LEU A 67 2.54 4.48 -3.00
CA LEU A 67 1.81 4.29 -1.75
C LEU A 67 1.75 5.59 -0.93
N ILE A 68 2.86 6.32 -0.83
CA ILE A 68 2.90 7.62 -0.13
C ILE A 68 1.98 8.62 -0.83
N ALA A 69 2.02 8.72 -2.15
CA ALA A 69 1.15 9.62 -2.93
C ALA A 69 -0.34 9.29 -2.73
N LEU A 70 -0.71 8.01 -2.73
CA LEU A 70 -2.10 7.59 -2.49
C LEU A 70 -2.55 7.85 -1.04
N SER A 71 -1.64 7.72 -0.07
CA SER A 71 -1.94 7.87 1.36
C SER A 71 -1.95 9.31 1.86
N THR A 72 -1.13 10.18 1.23
CA THR A 72 -0.97 11.59 1.62
C THR A 72 -2.04 12.49 1.04
N VAL A 73 -2.64 12.10 -0.09
CA VAL A 73 -3.77 12.80 -0.69
C VAL A 73 -5.05 12.47 0.07
N ARG A 74 -5.14 12.94 1.31
CA ARG A 74 -6.41 13.16 1.99
C ARG A 74 -7.06 14.38 1.33
N VAL A 75 -7.79 14.17 0.24
CA VAL A 75 -8.65 15.22 -0.30
C VAL A 75 -9.68 15.53 0.79
N LEU A 76 -9.51 16.65 1.49
CA LEU A 76 -10.56 17.16 2.37
C LEU A 76 -11.75 17.47 1.46
N ARG A 77 -12.75 16.58 1.46
CA ARG A 77 -14.02 16.77 0.74
C ARG A 77 -14.69 18.11 1.10
N THR A 78 -14.36 18.71 2.24
CA THR A 78 -14.80 20.04 2.67
C THR A 78 -14.21 21.19 1.84
N GLU A 79 -13.10 20.99 1.14
CA GLU A 79 -12.52 22.00 0.24
C GLU A 79 -13.23 22.03 -1.13
N PHE A 80 -13.86 20.92 -1.53
CA PHE A 80 -14.51 20.81 -2.85
C PHE A 80 -15.98 21.26 -2.87
N PHE A 81 -16.63 21.30 -1.69
CA PHE A 81 -17.97 21.89 -1.54
C PHE A 81 -17.87 23.13 -0.65
N PRO A 82 -17.53 24.31 -1.19
CA PRO A 82 -17.77 25.55 -0.46
C PRO A 82 -19.27 25.61 -0.20
N THR A 83 -19.66 25.38 1.05
CA THR A 83 -21.02 25.63 1.50
C THR A 83 -21.24 27.12 1.36
N THR A 84 -21.84 27.54 0.25
CA THR A 84 -22.39 28.88 0.10
C THR A 84 -23.57 28.98 1.05
N THR A 85 -23.30 29.21 2.33
CA THR A 85 -24.31 29.63 3.28
C THR A 85 -24.64 31.08 2.93
N CYS A 86 -25.48 31.27 1.90
CA CYS A 86 -26.19 32.51 1.66
C CYS A 86 -27.17 32.70 2.81
N TRP A 87 -26.74 33.41 3.85
CA TRP A 87 -27.68 34.02 4.80
C TRP A 87 -28.28 35.24 4.09
N ARG A 88 -29.58 35.18 3.82
CA ARG A 88 -30.40 36.32 3.41
C ARG A 88 -31.52 36.50 4.42
#